data_AF-A0A2R6GJP5-F1
#
_entry.id   AF-A0A2R6GJP5-F1
#
_cell.length_a   1.000
_cell.length_b   1.000
_cell.length_c   1.000
_cell.angle_alpha   90.00
_cell.angle_beta   90.00
_cell.angle_gamma   90.00
#
_symmetry.space_group_name_H-M   'P 1'
#
loop_
_entity.id
_entity.type
_entity.pdbx_description
1 polymer ?
#
loop_
_entity_poly.entity_id
_entity_poly.type
_entity_poly.pdbx_seq_one_letter_code
_entity_poly.pdbx_strand_id
1 'polypeptide(L)'
;AQEAVQNVSAIIKKFSDEDISQKDVHIQFVQAGEGGVDGDSASITVAAAVISALEGVPVRQDLAMTGSLSVRGDVLPVGGVTHKIEAAAKSGLDTVIIPKANEQDVMIEDEYKEDIEIVPVSHISEVLDVALAGEPEKDSLIDRLKNITGSALEQREVGGTGSPSPQ
;
A
#
# COMPACT_ATOMS: atom_id res chain seq x y z
N ALA A 1 9.77 -4.84 -10.17
CA ALA A 1 8.99 -3.91 -11.01
C ALA A 1 7.97 -4.64 -11.88
N GLN A 2 8.39 -5.54 -12.78
CA GLN A 2 7.46 -6.26 -13.67
C GLN A 2 6.42 -7.09 -12.89
N GLU A 3 6.83 -7.75 -11.81
CA GLU A 3 5.94 -8.52 -10.92
C GLU A 3 4.92 -7.63 -10.19
N ALA A 4 5.38 -6.50 -9.62
CA ALA A 4 4.49 -5.49 -9.04
C ALA A 4 3.41 -5.03 -10.03
N VAL A 5 3.79 -4.72 -11.27
CA VAL A 5 2.84 -4.30 -12.31
C VAL A 5 1.84 -5.41 -12.66
N GLN A 6 2.27 -6.67 -12.71
CA GLN A 6 1.37 -7.80 -12.95
C GLN A 6 0.38 -7.99 -11.81
N ASN A 7 0.83 -7.90 -10.55
CA ASN A 7 -0.05 -8.02 -9.38
C ASN A 7 -1.07 -6.88 -9.35
N VAL A 8 -0.62 -5.65 -9.63
CA VAL A 8 -1.49 -4.48 -9.76
C VAL A 8 -2.51 -4.64 -10.89
N SER A 9 -2.08 -5.13 -12.05
CA SER A 9 -3.00 -5.42 -13.17
C SER A 9 -4.06 -6.45 -12.79
N ALA A 10 -3.71 -7.49 -12.04
CA ALA A 10 -4.67 -8.48 -11.55
C ALA A 10 -5.71 -7.88 -10.61
N ILE A 11 -5.29 -6.98 -9.71
CA ILE A 11 -6.17 -6.24 -8.82
C ILE A 11 -7.10 -5.34 -9.63
N ILE A 12 -6.57 -4.51 -10.53
CA ILE A 12 -7.38 -3.58 -11.32
C ILE A 12 -8.39 -4.34 -12.19
N LYS A 13 -7.97 -5.41 -12.88
CA LYS A 13 -8.89 -6.25 -13.69
C LYS A 13 -10.01 -6.88 -12.88
N LYS A 14 -9.75 -7.18 -11.61
CA LYS A 14 -10.74 -7.82 -10.74
C LYS A 14 -11.74 -6.82 -10.16
N PHE A 15 -11.34 -5.56 -9.99
CA PHE A 15 -12.11 -4.59 -9.20
C PHE A 15 -12.55 -3.35 -9.98
N SER A 16 -12.00 -3.09 -11.16
CA SER A 16 -12.45 -2.02 -12.05
C SER A 16 -13.42 -2.54 -13.10
N ASP A 17 -14.41 -1.72 -13.45
CA ASP A 17 -15.23 -1.94 -14.66
C ASP A 17 -14.49 -1.51 -15.93
N GLU A 18 -13.38 -0.79 -15.79
CA GLU A 18 -12.54 -0.41 -16.93
C GLU A 18 -11.68 -1.58 -17.39
N ASP A 19 -11.71 -1.83 -18.70
CA ASP A 19 -10.80 -2.80 -19.31
C ASP A 19 -9.39 -2.22 -19.44
N ILE A 20 -8.58 -2.39 -18.39
CA ILE A 20 -7.16 -2.03 -18.41
C ILE A 20 -6.38 -2.75 -19.51
N SER A 21 -6.90 -3.84 -20.10
CA SER A 21 -6.22 -4.51 -21.23
C SER A 21 -6.20 -3.67 -22.50
N GLN A 22 -7.03 -2.62 -22.58
CA GLN A 22 -7.06 -1.65 -23.69
C GLN A 22 -6.19 -0.42 -23.41
N LYS A 23 -5.48 -0.37 -22.29
CA LYS A 23 -4.63 0.77 -21.88
C LYS A 23 -3.17 0.34 -21.79
N ASP A 24 -2.27 1.18 -22.31
CA ASP A 24 -0.84 1.02 -22.08
C ASP A 24 -0.45 1.73 -20.77
N VAL A 25 0.04 0.94 -19.80
CA VAL A 25 0.48 1.46 -18.51
C VAL A 25 1.99 1.69 -18.54
N HIS A 26 2.40 2.95 -18.48
CA HIS A 26 3.80 3.34 -18.43
C HIS A 26 4.21 3.67 -16.99
N ILE A 27 5.12 2.87 -16.43
CA ILE A 27 5.69 3.10 -15.10
C ILE A 27 7.13 3.56 -15.26
N GLN A 28 7.45 4.70 -14.65
CA GLN A 28 8.81 5.22 -14.58
C GLN A 28 9.22 5.36 -13.12
N PHE A 29 10.29 4.66 -12.75
CA PHE A 29 10.99 4.91 -11.49
C PHE A 29 11.98 6.06 -11.71
N VAL A 30 11.73 7.20 -11.07
CA VAL A 30 12.56 8.40 -11.20
C VAL A 30 13.89 8.17 -10.49
N GLN A 31 15.00 8.51 -11.16
CA GLN A 31 16.36 8.45 -10.58
C GLN A 31 16.79 7.09 -10.01
N ALA A 32 16.16 5.98 -10.44
CA ALA A 32 16.68 4.65 -10.17
C ALA A 32 18.07 4.52 -10.81
N GLY A 33 19.12 4.47 -9.99
CA GLY A 33 20.50 4.33 -10.47
C GLY A 33 20.74 3.00 -11.19
N GLU A 34 21.99 2.73 -11.55
CA GLU A 34 22.40 1.51 -12.28
C GLU A 34 22.08 0.19 -11.52
N GLY A 35 21.82 0.27 -10.21
CA GLY A 35 21.44 -0.87 -9.37
C GLY A 35 19.99 -1.36 -9.53
N GLY A 36 19.16 -0.64 -10.30
CA GLY A 36 17.75 -1.01 -10.50
C GLY A 36 16.88 -0.79 -9.25
N VAL A 37 15.60 -1.18 -9.37
CA VAL A 37 14.63 -1.11 -8.26
C VAL A 37 14.31 -2.52 -7.79
N ASP A 38 14.56 -2.77 -6.50
CA ASP A 38 14.30 -4.06 -5.88
C ASP A 38 12.78 -4.31 -5.81
N GLY A 39 12.33 -5.27 -6.62
CA GLY A 39 11.08 -5.16 -7.36
C GLY A 39 9.79 -5.32 -6.57
N ASP A 40 9.87 -5.95 -5.39
CA ASP A 40 8.69 -6.31 -4.60
C ASP A 40 8.32 -5.19 -3.64
N SER A 41 9.31 -4.54 -3.03
CA SER A 41 9.09 -3.57 -1.94
C SER A 41 8.44 -2.25 -2.36
N ALA A 42 8.29 -2.02 -3.67
CA ALA A 42 7.62 -0.87 -4.27
C ALA A 42 6.21 -1.20 -4.80
N SER A 43 5.68 -2.39 -4.54
CA SER A 43 4.44 -2.85 -5.17
C SER A 43 3.22 -2.01 -4.78
N ILE A 44 3.12 -1.59 -3.51
CA ILE A 44 2.03 -0.71 -3.07
C ILE A 44 2.16 0.70 -3.68
N THR A 45 3.40 1.18 -3.90
CA THR A 45 3.68 2.49 -4.53
C THR A 45 3.22 2.50 -5.98
N VAL A 46 3.57 1.45 -6.72
CA VAL A 46 3.12 1.28 -8.11
C VAL A 46 1.59 1.16 -8.15
N ALA A 47 0.98 0.41 -7.23
CA ALA A 47 -0.46 0.28 -7.15
C ALA A 47 -1.15 1.63 -6.93
N ALA A 48 -0.71 2.40 -5.94
CA ALA A 48 -1.25 3.73 -5.65
C ALA A 48 -1.11 4.68 -6.83
N ALA A 49 0.05 4.68 -7.51
CA ALA A 49 0.29 5.53 -8.67
C ALA A 49 -0.63 5.18 -9.87
N VAL A 50 -0.80 3.88 -10.16
CA VAL A 50 -1.68 3.45 -11.25
C VAL A 50 -3.14 3.75 -10.92
N ILE A 51 -3.59 3.46 -9.70
CA ILE A 51 -4.97 3.72 -9.28
C ILE A 51 -5.26 5.22 -9.29
N SER A 52 -4.34 6.03 -8.79
CA SER A 52 -4.41 7.50 -8.88
C SER A 52 -4.57 7.98 -10.33
N ALA A 53 -3.78 7.44 -11.25
CA ALA A 53 -3.84 7.82 -12.66
C ALA A 53 -5.14 7.36 -13.36
N LEU A 54 -5.71 6.22 -12.96
CA LEU A 54 -6.97 5.72 -13.50
C LEU A 54 -8.18 6.51 -12.99
N GLU A 55 -8.20 6.80 -11.69
CA GLU A 55 -9.31 7.49 -11.03
C GLU A 55 -9.22 9.02 -11.11
N GLY A 56 -8.09 9.55 -11.58
CA GLY A 56 -7.85 11.00 -11.63
C GLY A 56 -7.72 11.65 -10.24
N VAL A 57 -7.41 10.87 -9.20
CA VAL A 57 -7.29 11.35 -7.81
C VAL A 57 -5.82 11.54 -7.47
N PRO A 58 -5.37 12.74 -7.04
CA PRO A 58 -3.96 13.00 -6.76
C PRO A 58 -3.46 12.24 -5.53
N VAL A 59 -2.19 11.83 -5.56
CA VAL A 59 -1.47 11.26 -4.40
C VAL A 59 -0.82 12.37 -3.60
N ARG A 60 -0.97 12.32 -2.27
CA ARG A 60 -0.22 13.14 -1.31
C ARG A 60 1.29 13.00 -1.54
N GLN A 61 2.00 14.13 -1.49
CA GLN A 61 3.45 14.19 -1.72
C GLN A 61 4.25 14.39 -0.43
N ASP A 62 3.57 14.58 0.69
CA ASP A 62 4.11 14.70 2.06
C ASP A 62 4.30 13.33 2.74
N LEU A 63 4.16 12.22 1.99
CA LEU A 63 4.29 10.87 2.52
C LEU A 63 5.23 9.98 1.70
N ALA A 64 5.78 8.98 2.39
CA ALA A 64 6.43 7.82 1.80
C ALA A 64 5.58 6.56 1.99
N MET A 65 5.85 5.52 1.20
CA MET A 65 5.27 4.20 1.42
C MET A 65 6.23 3.09 0.98
N THR A 66 6.24 1.97 1.70
CA THR A 66 6.95 0.75 1.31
C THR A 66 6.10 -0.47 1.62
N GLY A 67 6.16 -1.49 0.77
CA GLY A 67 5.37 -2.70 0.94
C GLY A 67 5.28 -3.51 -0.33
N SER A 68 5.28 -4.83 -0.16
CA SER A 68 4.96 -5.77 -1.22
C SER A 68 3.44 -5.95 -1.29
N LEU A 69 2.91 -6.36 -2.45
CA LEU A 69 1.47 -6.46 -2.68
C LEU A 69 1.11 -7.84 -3.24
N SER A 70 0.23 -8.54 -2.54
CA SER A 70 -0.35 -9.79 -3.03
C SER A 70 -1.40 -9.51 -4.12
N VAL A 71 -1.66 -10.46 -5.02
CA VAL A 71 -2.76 -10.37 -6.01
C VAL A 71 -4.16 -10.28 -5.37
N ARG A 72 -4.27 -10.51 -4.06
CA ARG A 72 -5.51 -10.39 -3.29
C ARG A 72 -5.68 -9.02 -2.65
N GLY A 73 -4.66 -8.17 -2.68
CA GLY A 73 -4.67 -6.85 -2.07
C GLY A 73 -3.99 -6.78 -0.69
N ASP A 74 -3.45 -7.88 -0.18
CA ASP A 74 -2.73 -7.89 1.10
C ASP A 74 -1.39 -7.15 0.98
N VAL A 75 -1.08 -6.32 1.97
CA VAL A 75 0.23 -5.68 2.11
C VAL A 75 1.18 -6.63 2.84
N LEU A 76 2.28 -6.97 2.18
CA LEU A 76 3.24 -7.97 2.63
C LEU A 76 4.52 -7.28 3.16
N PRO A 77 5.21 -7.90 4.14
CA PRO A 77 6.39 -7.31 4.76
C PRO A 77 7.55 -7.13 3.78
N VAL A 78 8.42 -6.19 4.10
CA VAL A 78 9.63 -5.86 3.33
C VAL A 78 10.85 -5.80 4.23
N GLY A 79 12.03 -5.98 3.62
CA GLY A 79 13.30 -5.77 4.31
C GLY A 79 13.63 -4.29 4.50
N GLY A 80 14.42 -4.02 5.55
CA GLY A 80 15.03 -2.72 5.80
C GLY A 80 14.04 -1.60 6.17
N VAL A 81 12.91 -1.93 6.81
CA VAL A 81 11.85 -0.95 7.12
C VAL A 81 12.37 0.24 7.94
N THR A 82 13.21 0.01 8.96
CA THR A 82 13.78 1.07 9.81
C THR A 82 14.55 2.10 9.00
N HIS A 83 15.50 1.66 8.18
CA HIS A 83 16.31 2.57 7.33
C HIS A 83 15.45 3.35 6.33
N LYS A 84 14.34 2.76 5.85
CA LYS A 84 13.41 3.42 4.93
C LYS A 84 12.58 4.49 5.64
N ILE A 85 12.15 4.25 6.88
CA ILE A 85 11.46 5.24 7.71
C ILE A 85 12.38 6.42 7.99
N GLU A 86 13.61 6.16 8.43
CA GLU A 86 14.58 7.23 8.72
C GLU A 86 14.95 8.04 7.46
N ALA A 87 15.03 7.39 6.30
CA ALA A 87 15.24 8.09 5.04
C ALA A 87 14.07 9.02 4.67
N ALA A 88 12.83 8.59 4.94
CA ALA A 88 11.65 9.41 4.75
C ALA A 88 11.66 10.63 5.70
N ALA A 89 11.96 10.41 6.99
CA ALA A 89 12.08 11.49 7.98
C ALA A 89 13.16 12.50 7.59
N LYS A 90 14.36 12.02 7.21
CA LYS A 90 15.48 12.86 6.72
C LYS A 90 15.13 13.67 5.47
N SER A 91 14.18 13.20 4.68
CA SER A 91 13.72 13.89 3.47
C SER A 91 12.64 14.93 3.76
N GLY A 92 12.21 15.07 5.02
CA GLY A 92 11.17 16.01 5.46
C GLY A 92 9.76 15.55 5.09
N LEU A 93 9.51 14.25 5.01
CA LEU A 93 8.17 13.70 4.83
C LEU A 93 7.50 13.49 6.19
N ASP A 94 6.23 13.85 6.28
CA ASP A 94 5.47 13.86 7.54
C ASP A 94 4.91 12.48 7.88
N THR A 95 4.74 11.60 6.88
CA THR A 95 4.09 10.30 7.04
C THR A 95 4.81 9.19 6.27
N VAL A 96 4.86 7.99 6.83
CA VAL A 96 5.32 6.77 6.14
C VAL A 96 4.34 5.61 6.33
N ILE A 97 3.89 5.04 5.22
CA ILE A 97 3.07 3.83 5.22
C ILE A 97 3.98 2.61 5.21
N ILE A 98 3.77 1.68 6.14
CA ILE A 98 4.52 0.42 6.24
C ILE A 98 3.59 -0.79 6.32
N PRO A 99 4.05 -2.00 5.97
CA PRO A 99 3.28 -3.21 6.21
C PRO A 99 3.08 -3.39 7.72
N LYS A 100 1.85 -3.72 8.14
CA LYS A 100 1.54 -4.03 9.55
C LYS A 100 2.40 -5.18 10.09
N ALA A 101 2.76 -6.12 9.23
CA ALA A 101 3.67 -7.21 9.58
C ALA A 101 5.09 -6.76 9.97
N ASN A 102 5.51 -5.54 9.56
CA ASN A 102 6.80 -4.96 9.93
C ASN A 102 6.74 -4.07 11.19
N GLU A 103 5.59 -3.89 11.82
CA GLU A 103 5.43 -2.97 12.96
C GLU A 103 6.41 -3.30 14.12
N GLN A 104 6.67 -4.59 14.36
CA GLN A 104 7.62 -5.05 15.38
C GLN A 104 9.09 -4.93 14.96
N ASP A 105 9.37 -4.74 13.67
CA ASP A 105 10.73 -4.58 13.15
C ASP A 105 11.20 -3.12 13.20
N VAL A 106 10.30 -2.18 13.52
CA VAL A 106 10.57 -0.74 13.56
C VAL A 106 11.41 -0.41 14.78
N MET A 107 12.67 -0.01 14.54
CA MET A 107 13.66 0.32 15.56
C MET A 107 14.32 1.67 15.27
N ILE A 108 13.52 2.70 15.02
CA ILE A 108 14.03 4.05 14.68
C ILE A 108 14.63 4.77 15.89
N GLU A 109 15.66 5.57 15.65
CA GLU A 109 16.26 6.43 16.66
C GLU A 109 15.26 7.48 17.18
N ASP A 110 15.43 7.88 18.46
CA ASP A 110 14.50 8.81 19.12
C ASP A 110 14.39 10.16 18.39
N GLU A 111 15.47 10.59 17.71
CA GLU A 111 15.47 11.84 16.94
C GLU A 111 14.43 11.85 15.80
N TYR A 112 14.10 10.69 15.21
CA TYR A 112 13.14 10.62 14.09
C TYR A 112 11.70 10.35 14.53
N LYS A 113 11.47 9.99 15.80
CA LYS A 113 10.13 9.58 16.28
C LYS A 113 9.11 10.71 16.27
N GLU A 114 9.57 11.95 16.45
CA GLU A 114 8.71 13.14 16.41
C GLU A 114 8.62 13.74 15.00
N ASP A 115 9.52 13.35 14.09
CA ASP A 115 9.61 13.90 12.74
C ASP A 115 8.70 13.19 11.72
N ILE A 116 8.28 11.95 11.99
CA ILE A 116 7.47 11.16 11.03
C ILE A 116 6.40 10.30 11.68
N GLU A 117 5.18 10.36 11.15
CA GLU A 117 4.09 9.48 11.52
C GLU A 117 4.20 8.14 10.78
N ILE A 118 4.20 7.03 11.52
CA ILE A 118 4.24 5.68 10.95
C ILE A 118 2.84 5.10 10.90
N VAL A 119 2.36 4.76 9.70
CA VAL A 119 1.03 4.22 9.45
C VAL A 119 1.12 2.75 9.01
N PRO A 120 0.89 1.79 9.92
CA PRO A 120 0.90 0.36 9.58
C PRO A 120 -0.40 -0.05 8.89
N VAL A 121 -0.30 -0.71 7.74
CA VAL A 121 -1.44 -1.15 6.93
C VAL A 121 -1.38 -2.64 6.58
N SER A 122 -2.54 -3.27 6.41
CA SER A 122 -2.64 -4.69 6.08
C SER A 122 -3.17 -4.94 4.67
N HIS A 123 -3.84 -3.96 4.07
CA HIS A 123 -4.50 -4.08 2.78
C HIS A 123 -4.35 -2.81 1.92
N ILE A 124 -4.38 -2.96 0.59
CA ILE A 124 -4.19 -1.87 -0.37
C ILE A 124 -5.23 -0.75 -0.24
N SER A 125 -6.45 -1.05 0.22
CA SER A 125 -7.48 -0.05 0.47
C SER A 125 -7.05 0.95 1.54
N GLU A 126 -6.42 0.48 2.63
CA GLU A 126 -5.87 1.34 3.69
C GLU A 126 -4.73 2.22 3.14
N VAL A 127 -3.89 1.68 2.24
CA VAL A 127 -2.85 2.47 1.56
C VAL A 127 -3.49 3.63 0.80
N LEU A 128 -4.53 3.36 0.00
CA LEU A 128 -5.20 4.38 -0.82
C LEU A 128 -5.91 5.42 0.04
N ASP A 129 -6.51 5.02 1.17
CA ASP A 129 -7.16 5.93 2.12
C ASP A 129 -6.20 6.95 2.73
N VAL A 130 -4.98 6.51 3.02
CA VAL A 130 -3.94 7.40 3.56
C VAL A 130 -3.30 8.23 2.45
N ALA A 131 -3.11 7.63 1.27
CA ALA A 131 -2.27 8.19 0.23
C ALA A 131 -2.97 9.17 -0.74
N LEU A 132 -4.27 9.04 -0.94
CA LEU A 132 -5.00 9.87 -1.90
C LEU A 132 -5.50 11.16 -1.25
N ALA A 133 -5.28 12.29 -1.92
CA ALA A 133 -5.54 13.64 -1.38
C ALA A 133 -6.97 14.15 -1.65
N GLY A 134 -7.86 13.31 -2.19
CA GLY A 134 -9.22 13.72 -2.57
C GLY A 134 -10.22 12.57 -2.46
N GLU A 135 -11.50 12.93 -2.45
CA GLU A 135 -12.57 11.96 -2.51
C GLU A 135 -12.74 11.48 -3.96
N PRO A 136 -12.72 10.16 -4.21
CA PRO A 136 -12.98 9.64 -5.54
C PRO A 136 -14.46 9.84 -5.92
N GLU A 137 -14.78 9.71 -7.21
CA GLU A 137 -16.18 9.71 -7.65
C GLU A 137 -16.97 8.55 -7.00
N LYS A 138 -18.28 8.73 -6.84
CA LYS A 138 -19.16 7.66 -6.32
C LYS A 138 -19.07 6.43 -7.24
N ASP A 139 -18.97 5.23 -6.65
CA ASP A 139 -18.77 3.94 -7.34
C ASP A 139 -17.38 3.72 -7.96
N SER A 140 -16.39 4.49 -7.50
CA SER A 140 -14.97 4.37 -7.88
C SER A 140 -14.38 2.99 -7.60
N LEU A 141 -13.24 2.70 -8.23
CA LEU A 141 -12.42 1.52 -7.91
C LEU A 141 -12.09 1.44 -6.41
N ILE A 142 -11.88 2.60 -5.77
CA ILE A 142 -11.55 2.71 -4.35
C ILE A 142 -12.73 2.23 -3.48
N ASP A 143 -13.96 2.63 -3.80
CA ASP A 143 -15.16 2.18 -3.08
C ASP A 143 -15.33 0.65 -3.17
N ARG A 144 -15.06 0.09 -4.35
CA ARG A 144 -15.16 -1.37 -4.59
C ARG A 144 -14.09 -2.14 -3.81
N LEU A 145 -12.86 -1.62 -3.79
CA LEU A 145 -11.77 -2.17 -2.98
C LEU A 145 -12.14 -2.16 -1.49
N LYS A 146 -12.70 -1.06 -0.98
CA LYS A 146 -13.17 -0.92 0.40
C LYS A 146 -14.25 -1.92 0.77
N ASN A 147 -15.27 -2.11 -0.07
CA ASN A 147 -16.36 -3.05 0.21
C ASN A 147 -15.87 -4.50 0.38
N ILE A 148 -14.81 -4.87 -0.35
CA ILE A 148 -14.24 -6.21 -0.27
C ILE A 148 -13.34 -6.35 0.95
N THR A 149 -12.56 -5.32 1.28
CA THR A 149 -11.78 -5.31 2.52
C THR A 149 -12.70 -5.32 3.75
N GLY A 150 -13.76 -4.51 3.76
CA GLY A 150 -14.74 -4.46 4.83
C GLY A 150 -15.43 -5.80 5.07
N SER A 151 -15.92 -6.44 4.00
CA SER A 151 -16.53 -7.77 4.11
C SER A 151 -15.53 -8.88 4.51
N ALA A 152 -14.26 -8.78 4.09
CA ALA A 152 -13.22 -9.73 4.50
C ALA A 152 -12.75 -9.53 5.96
N LEU A 153 -12.76 -8.29 6.47
CA LEU A 153 -12.45 -7.97 7.86
C LEU A 153 -13.61 -8.39 8.79
N GLU A 154 -14.87 -8.09 8.42
CA GLU A 154 -16.05 -8.52 9.17
C GLU A 154 -16.12 -10.06 9.28
N GLN A 155 -15.78 -10.79 8.21
CA GLN A 155 -15.75 -12.26 8.26
C GLN A 155 -14.64 -12.83 9.16
N ARG A 156 -13.56 -12.08 9.40
CA ARG A 156 -12.47 -12.49 10.32
C ARG A 156 -12.83 -12.27 11.79
N GLU A 157 -13.59 -11.24 12.11
CA GLU A 157 -14.04 -10.96 13.48
C GLU A 157 -15.04 -12.01 14.00
N VAL A 158 -15.85 -12.60 13.11
CA VAL A 158 -16.85 -13.63 13.48
C VAL A 158 -16.22 -15.01 13.75
N GLY A 159 -14.94 -15.23 13.40
CA GLY A 159 -14.22 -16.50 13.62
C GLY A 159 -13.50 -16.63 14.97
N GLY A 160 -13.53 -15.60 15.82
CA GLY A 160 -12.64 -15.45 16.98
C GLY A 160 -13.30 -15.58 18.36
N THR A 161 -14.33 -16.41 18.55
CA THR A 161 -14.83 -16.73 19.92
C THR A 161 -15.12 -18.22 20.06
N GLY A 162 -14.07 -19.00 20.27
CA GLY A 162 -14.16 -20.40 20.67
C GLY A 162 -13.11 -20.71 21.71
N SER A 163 -13.31 -20.28 22.95
CA SER A 163 -12.49 -20.70 24.08
C SER A 163 -12.64 -22.21 24.29
N PRO A 164 -11.58 -23.04 24.19
CA PRO A 164 -11.68 -24.43 24.61
C PRO A 164 -11.71 -24.47 26.14
N SER A 165 -12.83 -24.92 26.70
CA SER A 165 -12.94 -25.25 28.12
C SER A 165 -12.02 -26.42 28.46
N PRO A 166 -11.20 -26.34 29.52
CA PRO A 166 -10.42 -27.48 29.98
C PRO A 166 -11.32 -28.48 30.71
N GLN A 167 -11.29 -29.74 30.27
CA GLN A 167 -11.72 -30.91 31.05
C GLN A 167 -10.49 -31.62 31.61
#